data_AF-A0A3E2B737-F1
#
_entry.id   AF-A0A3E2B737-F1
#
_cell.length_a   1.000
_cell.length_b   1.000
_cell.length_c   1.000
_cell.angle_alpha   90.00
_cell.angle_beta   90.00
_cell.angle_gamma   90.00
#
_symmetry.space_group_name_H-M   'P 1'
#
loop_
_entity.id
_entity.type
_entity.pdbx_description
1 polymer ?
#
loop_
_entity_poly.entity_id
_entity_poly.type
_entity_poly.pdbx_seq_one_letter_code
_entity_poly.pdbx_strand_id
1 'polypeptide(L)'
;MEKVTAGRDELGEFAPKFAQLNDDVLFGEVWSRQAELSPRDRSMVTVTALMASGILDSSLSFHIQNAKNHGVTAQEMAEILTHAAFYAGWPKAWAALRMAKEVYSEGDSHNAR
;
A
#
# COMPACT_ATOMS: atom_id res chain seq x y z
N MET A 1 -4.55 -16.28 2.86
CA MET A 1 -4.92 -14.93 2.40
C MET A 1 -6.27 -15.04 1.72
N GLU A 2 -7.17 -14.08 1.93
CA GLU A 2 -8.43 -14.04 1.17
C GLU A 2 -8.12 -13.84 -0.32
N LYS A 3 -8.94 -14.43 -1.20
CA LYS A 3 -8.69 -14.36 -2.64
C LYS A 3 -9.02 -12.95 -3.12
N VAL A 4 -8.03 -12.25 -3.67
CA VAL A 4 -8.22 -10.91 -4.27
C VAL A 4 -8.70 -11.09 -5.72
N THR A 5 -9.88 -10.57 -6.04
CA THR A 5 -10.51 -10.68 -7.37
C THR A 5 -10.79 -9.35 -8.06
N ALA A 6 -10.32 -8.24 -7.48
CA ALA A 6 -10.60 -6.89 -7.96
C ALA A 6 -10.22 -6.68 -9.44
N GLY A 7 -9.16 -7.33 -9.92
CA GLY A 7 -8.76 -7.24 -11.32
C GLY A 7 -9.85 -7.78 -12.26
N ARG A 8 -10.39 -8.97 -11.98
CA ARG A 8 -11.49 -9.54 -12.78
C ARG A 8 -12.80 -8.80 -12.59
N ASP A 9 -13.09 -8.36 -11.38
CA ASP A 9 -14.34 -7.68 -11.07
C ASP A 9 -14.43 -6.31 -11.78
N GLU A 10 -13.33 -5.57 -11.87
CA GLU A 10 -13.33 -4.22 -12.47
C GLU A 10 -12.93 -4.21 -13.94
N LEU A 11 -11.99 -5.07 -14.35
CA LEU A 11 -11.34 -5.00 -15.67
C LEU A 11 -11.45 -6.30 -16.46
N GLY A 12 -12.23 -7.28 -15.99
CA GLY A 12 -12.33 -8.61 -16.61
C GLY A 12 -12.78 -8.59 -18.07
N GLU A 13 -13.73 -7.73 -18.44
CA GLU A 13 -14.20 -7.61 -19.83
C GLU A 13 -13.27 -6.75 -20.69
N PHE A 14 -12.80 -5.61 -20.15
CA PHE A 14 -12.02 -4.63 -20.91
C PHE A 14 -10.56 -5.06 -21.11
N ALA A 15 -9.92 -5.60 -20.07
CA ALA A 15 -8.52 -5.99 -20.06
C ALA A 15 -8.32 -7.36 -19.38
N PRO A 16 -8.89 -8.45 -19.94
CA PRO A 16 -8.96 -9.78 -19.30
C PRO A 16 -7.60 -10.33 -18.88
N LYS A 17 -6.55 -10.07 -19.68
CA LYS A 17 -5.19 -10.54 -19.33
C LYS A 17 -4.59 -9.76 -18.18
N PHE A 18 -4.83 -8.45 -18.10
CA PHE A 18 -4.38 -7.64 -16.97
C PHE A 18 -5.08 -8.08 -15.68
N ALA A 19 -6.41 -8.21 -15.74
CA ALA A 19 -7.23 -8.75 -14.66
C ALA A 19 -6.71 -10.11 -14.14
N GLN A 20 -6.41 -11.03 -15.07
CA GLN A 20 -5.81 -12.32 -14.73
C GLN A 20 -4.47 -12.17 -14.00
N LEU A 21 -3.54 -11.37 -14.54
CA LEU A 21 -2.22 -11.20 -13.95
C LEU A 21 -2.27 -10.53 -12.57
N ASN A 22 -3.20 -9.58 -12.38
CA ASN A 22 -3.45 -8.97 -11.09
C ASN A 22 -3.89 -10.01 -10.05
N ASP A 23 -4.91 -10.79 -10.36
CA ASP A 23 -5.51 -11.68 -9.37
C ASP A 23 -4.66 -12.93 -9.13
N ASP A 24 -4.20 -13.57 -10.22
CA ASP A 24 -3.52 -14.86 -10.15
C ASP A 24 -2.03 -14.68 -9.80
N VAL A 25 -1.33 -13.73 -10.44
CA VAL A 25 0.13 -13.61 -10.29
C VAL A 25 0.50 -12.63 -9.17
N LEU A 26 -0.02 -11.40 -9.21
CA LEU A 26 0.34 -10.41 -8.20
C LEU A 26 -0.15 -10.86 -6.81
N PHE A 27 -1.44 -11.12 -6.65
CA PHE A 27 -1.99 -11.53 -5.36
C PHE A 27 -1.88 -13.04 -5.10
N GLY A 28 -2.23 -13.87 -6.08
CA GLY A 28 -2.21 -15.33 -5.95
C GLY A 28 -0.80 -15.93 -5.78
N GLU A 29 0.24 -15.30 -6.31
CA GLU A 29 1.62 -15.79 -6.19
C GLU A 29 2.50 -14.82 -5.38
N VAL A 30 2.77 -13.61 -5.87
CA VAL A 30 3.82 -12.73 -5.31
C VAL A 30 3.52 -12.30 -3.87
N TRP A 31 2.30 -11.82 -3.60
CA TRP A 31 1.88 -11.44 -2.24
C TRP A 31 1.62 -12.65 -1.33
N SER A 32 1.44 -13.84 -1.91
CA SER A 32 1.23 -15.09 -1.17
C SER A 32 2.54 -15.72 -0.67
N ARG A 33 3.71 -15.24 -1.14
CA ARG A 33 5.05 -15.62 -0.64
C ARG A 33 5.38 -14.99 0.73
N GLN A 34 4.53 -15.29 1.71
CA GLN A 34 4.57 -14.69 3.05
C GLN A 34 5.66 -15.30 3.94
N ALA A 35 6.12 -16.52 3.62
CA ALA A 35 7.20 -17.17 4.35
C ALA A 35 8.56 -16.50 4.10
N GLU A 36 8.76 -15.92 2.91
CA GLU A 36 10.02 -15.27 2.54
C GLU A 36 10.04 -13.78 2.87
N LEU A 37 8.90 -13.09 2.74
CA LEU A 37 8.76 -11.70 3.14
C LEU A 37 7.34 -11.46 3.63
N SER A 38 7.23 -11.01 4.88
CA SER A 38 5.95 -10.81 5.54
C SER A 38 5.08 -9.81 4.79
N PRO A 39 3.73 -9.90 4.87
CA PRO A 39 2.84 -8.88 4.30
C PRO A 39 3.14 -7.48 4.82
N ARG A 40 3.55 -7.37 6.10
CA ARG A 40 3.98 -6.12 6.73
C ARG A 40 5.16 -5.50 6.00
N ASP A 41 6.24 -6.27 5.82
CA ASP A 41 7.46 -5.76 5.19
C ASP A 41 7.26 -5.51 3.70
N ARG A 42 6.48 -6.36 3.03
CA ARG A 42 6.10 -6.16 1.63
C ARG A 42 5.32 -4.87 1.44
N SER A 43 4.36 -4.58 2.33
CA SER A 43 3.62 -3.31 2.31
C SER A 43 4.53 -2.10 2.49
N MET A 44 5.50 -2.15 3.40
CA MET A 44 6.47 -1.05 3.57
C MET A 44 7.26 -0.81 2.29
N VAL A 45 7.80 -1.87 1.67
CA VAL A 45 8.55 -1.78 0.41
C VAL A 45 7.68 -1.20 -0.70
N THR A 46 6.44 -1.66 -0.84
CA THR A 46 5.51 -1.16 -1.87
C THR A 46 5.21 0.33 -1.67
N VAL A 47 4.89 0.77 -0.44
CA VAL A 47 4.64 2.18 -0.14
C VAL A 47 5.85 3.05 -0.48
N THR A 48 7.05 2.65 -0.06
CA THR A 48 8.28 3.39 -0.35
C THR A 48 8.56 3.45 -1.84
N ALA A 49 8.35 2.34 -2.58
CA ALA A 49 8.54 2.31 -4.03
C ALA A 49 7.57 3.24 -4.77
N LEU A 50 6.28 3.22 -4.41
CA LEU A 50 5.27 4.10 -5.01
C LEU A 50 5.60 5.59 -4.77
N MET A 51 5.91 5.95 -3.52
CA MET A 51 6.34 7.32 -3.20
C MET A 51 7.59 7.70 -4.01
N ALA A 52 8.61 6.82 -4.07
CA ALA A 52 9.85 7.10 -4.78
C ALA A 52 9.64 7.30 -6.28
N SER A 53 8.75 6.51 -6.89
CA SER A 53 8.34 6.64 -8.30
C SER A 53 7.45 7.85 -8.58
N GLY A 54 6.98 8.56 -7.55
CA GLY A 54 6.09 9.73 -7.70
C GLY A 54 4.62 9.35 -7.92
N ILE A 55 4.24 8.11 -7.62
CA ILE A 55 2.84 7.69 -7.61
C ILE A 55 2.24 8.16 -6.29
N LEU A 56 1.51 9.28 -6.37
CA LEU A 56 0.98 10.04 -5.23
C LEU A 56 -0.55 10.23 -5.38
N ASP A 57 -1.23 9.14 -5.73
CA ASP A 57 -2.68 9.09 -5.96
C ASP A 57 -3.34 8.00 -5.08
N SER A 58 -4.61 7.66 -5.37
CA SER A 58 -5.35 6.66 -4.62
C SER A 58 -4.63 5.32 -4.45
N SER A 59 -3.73 4.95 -5.36
CA SER A 59 -2.90 3.74 -5.26
C SER A 59 -1.99 3.79 -4.04
N LEU A 60 -1.36 4.94 -3.77
CA LEU A 60 -0.50 5.10 -2.59
C LEU A 60 -1.33 5.05 -1.31
N SER A 61 -2.49 5.73 -1.26
CA SER A 61 -3.40 5.67 -0.10
C SER A 61 -3.85 4.24 0.19
N PHE A 62 -4.22 3.47 -0.84
CA PHE A 62 -4.58 2.06 -0.71
C PHE A 62 -3.45 1.24 -0.09
N HIS A 63 -2.22 1.42 -0.55
CA HIS A 63 -1.08 0.67 -0.01
C HIS A 63 -0.66 1.11 1.39
N ILE A 64 -0.86 2.38 1.76
CA ILE A 64 -0.67 2.82 3.16
C ILE A 64 -1.74 2.19 4.06
N GLN A 65 -3.00 2.14 3.63
CA GLN A 65 -4.06 1.44 4.38
C GLN A 65 -3.76 -0.05 4.52
N ASN A 66 -3.24 -0.68 3.47
CA ASN A 66 -2.84 -2.08 3.53
C ASN A 66 -1.64 -2.30 4.48
N ALA A 67 -0.67 -1.39 4.51
CA ALA A 67 0.42 -1.40 5.49
C ALA A 67 -0.10 -1.32 6.93
N LYS A 68 -1.06 -0.43 7.20
CA LYS A 68 -1.77 -0.32 8.49
C LYS A 68 -2.46 -1.64 8.86
N ASN A 69 -3.20 -2.24 7.93
CA ASN A 69 -3.89 -3.53 8.14
C ASN A 69 -2.90 -4.68 8.43
N HIS A 70 -1.69 -4.62 7.87
CA HIS A 70 -0.60 -5.57 8.15
C HIS A 70 0.26 -5.19 9.37
N GLY A 71 -0.16 -4.23 10.18
CA GLY A 71 0.47 -3.91 11.46
C GLY A 71 1.65 -2.93 11.39
N VAL A 72 1.82 -2.17 10.31
CA VAL A 72 2.72 -1.01 10.31
C VAL A 72 2.05 0.12 11.10
N THR A 73 2.69 0.58 12.16
CA THR A 73 2.15 1.64 13.02
C THR A 73 2.22 3.01 12.34
N ALA A 74 1.42 3.97 12.82
CA ALA A 74 1.48 5.35 12.33
C ALA A 74 2.89 5.96 12.49
N GLN A 75 3.55 5.67 13.61
CA GLN A 75 4.91 6.12 13.90
C GLN A 75 5.91 5.52 12.91
N GLU A 76 5.86 4.21 12.68
CA GLU A 76 6.75 3.55 11.71
C GLU A 76 6.54 4.09 10.30
N MET A 77 5.29 4.27 9.86
CA MET A 77 5.01 4.83 8.54
C MET A 77 5.56 6.24 8.39
N ALA A 78 5.38 7.10 9.41
CA ALA A 78 5.93 8.44 9.41
C ALA A 78 7.46 8.45 9.31
N GLU A 79 8.14 7.57 10.07
CA GLU A 79 9.60 7.43 10.04
C GLU A 79 10.10 6.88 8.70
N ILE A 80 9.42 5.88 8.12
CA ILE A 80 9.76 5.31 6.81
C ILE A 80 9.68 6.37 5.71
N LEU A 81 8.60 7.13 5.66
CA LEU A 81 8.41 8.19 4.66
C LEU A 81 9.40 9.35 4.86
N THR A 82 9.68 9.70 6.12
CA THR A 82 10.70 10.71 6.47
C THR A 82 12.09 10.27 6.04
N HIS A 83 12.46 9.01 6.29
CA HIS A 83 13.74 8.47 5.86
C HIS A 83 13.85 8.41 4.33
N ALA A 84 12.80 7.92 3.67
CA ALA A 84 12.74 7.85 2.22
C ALA A 84 12.80 9.24 1.55
N ALA A 85 12.39 10.31 2.23
CA ALA A 85 12.43 11.68 1.73
C ALA A 85 13.86 12.13 1.35
N PHE A 86 14.89 11.66 2.08
CA PHE A 86 16.29 11.94 1.77
C PHE A 86 16.76 11.32 0.45
N TYR A 87 16.11 10.24 0.01
CA TYR A 87 16.48 9.49 -1.18
C TYR A 87 15.54 9.74 -2.37
N ALA A 88 14.28 10.08 -2.10
CA ALA A 88 13.23 10.22 -3.10
C ALA A 88 12.77 11.67 -3.34
N GLY A 89 13.16 12.60 -2.45
CA GLY A 89 12.87 14.02 -2.55
C GLY A 89 11.72 14.49 -1.64
N TRP A 90 11.91 15.69 -1.07
CA TRP A 90 11.00 16.31 -0.10
C TRP A 90 9.55 16.52 -0.59
N PRO A 91 9.30 16.97 -1.84
CA PRO A 91 7.93 17.18 -2.31
C PRO A 91 7.08 15.90 -2.30
N LYS A 92 7.69 14.75 -2.67
CA LYS A 92 6.99 13.46 -2.68
C LYS A 92 6.67 13.00 -1.25
N ALA A 93 7.60 13.19 -0.33
CA ALA A 93 7.38 12.88 1.08
C ALA A 93 6.27 13.74 1.70
N TRP A 94 6.21 15.04 1.38
CA TRP A 94 5.12 15.90 1.84
C TRP A 94 3.75 15.41 1.39
N ALA A 95 3.62 14.98 0.13
CA ALA A 95 2.38 14.41 -0.37
C ALA A 95 2.03 13.10 0.34
N ALA A 96 2.98 12.16 0.41
CA ALA A 96 2.78 10.86 1.06
C ALA A 96 2.44 10.96 2.55
N LEU A 97 3.11 11.85 3.30
CA LEU A 97 2.85 12.06 4.73
C LEU A 97 1.46 12.63 5.00
N ARG A 98 0.91 13.46 4.11
CA ARG A 98 -0.48 13.94 4.22
C ARG A 98 -1.47 12.79 4.05
N MET A 99 -1.26 11.96 3.03
CA MET A 99 -2.09 10.77 2.77
C MET A 99 -1.98 9.76 3.92
N ALA A 100 -0.78 9.56 4.47
CA ALA A 100 -0.58 8.72 5.65
C ALA A 100 -1.33 9.26 6.86
N LYS A 101 -1.25 10.58 7.11
CA LYS A 101 -2.00 11.21 8.21
C LYS A 101 -3.50 10.93 8.10
N GLU A 102 -4.09 11.06 6.92
CA GLU A 102 -5.51 10.77 6.68
C GLU A 102 -5.84 9.31 7.03
N VAL A 103 -5.12 8.35 6.43
CA VAL A 103 -5.32 6.91 6.65
C VAL A 103 -5.21 6.49 8.13
N TYR A 104 -4.24 7.04 8.86
CA TYR A 104 -4.07 6.71 10.27
C TYR A 104 -5.05 7.44 11.19
N SER A 105 -5.51 8.64 10.83
CA SER A 105 -6.50 9.41 11.62
C SER A 105 -7.91 8.83 11.56
N GLU A 106 -8.29 8.15 10.47
CA GLU A 106 -9.63 7.56 10.30
C GLU A 106 -9.90 6.35 11.22
N GLY A 107 -8.90 5.83 11.93
CA GLY A 107 -9.06 4.69 12.85
C GLY A 107 -9.33 5.03 14.32
N ASP A 108 -9.01 6.24 14.77
CA ASP A 108 -9.10 6.63 16.18
C ASP A 108 -10.49 7.15 16.59
N SER A 109 -11.36 7.46 15.63
CA SER A 109 -12.70 8.03 15.89
C SER A 109 -13.79 6.98 16.17
N HIS A 110 -13.51 5.68 15.99
CA HIS A 110 -14.48 4.59 16.24
C HIS A 110 -14.25 3.79 17.52
N ASN A 111 -13.20 4.06 18.28
CA ASN A 111 -12.90 3.39 19.55
C ASN A 111 -13.13 4.27 20.80
N ALA A 112 -13.80 5.42 20.63
CA ALA A 112 -14.09 6.40 21.68
C ALA A 112 -15.60 6.61 21.92
N ARG A 113 -16.41 5.55 21.82
CA ARG A 113 -17.83 5.56 22.23
C ARG A 113 -18.15 4.37 23.12
#